data_AF-A0A2E5RAK5-F1
#
_entry.id   AF-A0A2E5RAK5-F1
#
_cell.length_a   1.000
_cell.length_b   1.000
_cell.length_c   1.000
_cell.angle_alpha   90.00
_cell.angle_beta   90.00
_cell.angle_gamma   90.00
#
_symmetry.space_group_name_H-M   'P 1'
#
loop_
_entity.id
_entity.type
_entity.pdbx_description
1 polymer ?
#
loop_
_entity_poly.entity_id
_entity_poly.type
_entity_poly.pdbx_seq_one_letter_code
_entity_poly.pdbx_strand_id
1 'polypeptide(L)'
;MLFSVIGSTVTFSWQGNFELPMNHAQIAKEALNMRIATLSSNIAKGLLLDTRKAGELLAACGDPGVDKAIRNLGDTWQEAGLPPESIEKPWTEEQIKNLISVGGNELLDILDELVNGITRCKIH
;
A
#
# COMPACT_ATOMS: atom_id res chain seq x y z
N MET A 1 10.28 23.33 -8.10
CA MET A 1 9.25 24.02 -7.29
C MET A 1 9.16 25.44 -7.78
N LEU A 2 7.99 25.89 -8.24
CA LEU A 2 7.76 27.29 -8.62
C LEU A 2 6.52 27.78 -7.87
N PHE A 3 6.62 28.95 -7.25
CA PHE A 3 5.59 29.56 -6.43
C PHE A 3 5.09 30.82 -7.13
N SER A 4 3.77 30.96 -7.24
CA SER A 4 3.14 32.24 -7.55
C SER A 4 2.02 32.48 -6.56
N VAL A 5 2.06 33.63 -5.89
CA VAL A 5 1.04 34.06 -4.93
C VAL A 5 0.16 35.10 -5.62
N ILE A 6 -1.13 34.80 -5.75
CA ILE A 6 -2.16 35.78 -6.14
C ILE A 6 -3.34 35.60 -5.18
N GLY A 7 -3.49 36.54 -4.23
CA GLY A 7 -4.56 36.51 -3.23
C GLY A 7 -4.40 35.44 -2.13
N SER A 8 -5.30 35.46 -1.15
CA SER A 8 -5.30 34.59 0.06
C SER A 8 -5.51 33.09 -0.21
N THR A 9 -5.33 32.65 -1.45
CA THR A 9 -5.52 31.27 -1.89
C THR A 9 -4.21 30.79 -2.51
N VAL A 10 -3.53 29.86 -1.84
CA VAL A 10 -2.35 29.20 -2.39
C VAL A 10 -2.84 28.09 -3.32
N THR A 11 -2.63 28.27 -4.62
CA THR A 11 -2.85 27.23 -5.62
C THR A 11 -1.57 26.43 -5.81
N PHE A 12 -1.64 25.13 -5.52
CA PHE A 12 -0.55 24.18 -5.74
C PHE A 12 -0.64 23.64 -7.16
N SER A 13 0.32 23.99 -8.03
CA SER A 13 0.48 23.32 -9.33
C SER A 13 1.70 22.39 -9.28
N TRP A 14 1.44 21.09 -9.19
CA TRP A 14 2.45 20.04 -9.28
C TRP A 14 2.61 19.64 -10.76
N GLN A 15 3.81 19.75 -11.32
CA GLN A 15 4.14 19.28 -12.68
C GLN A 15 4.73 17.86 -12.60
N GLY A 16 3.89 16.90 -12.21
CA GLY A 16 4.17 15.47 -12.28
C GLY A 16 3.01 14.76 -12.99
N ASN A 17 3.29 13.68 -13.71
CA ASN A 17 2.25 12.88 -14.36
C ASN A 17 1.23 12.42 -13.31
N PHE A 18 -0.04 12.65 -13.61
CA PHE A 18 -1.18 12.42 -12.73
C PHE A 18 -1.21 10.95 -12.29
N GLU A 19 -0.78 10.66 -11.06
CA GLU A 19 -1.23 9.46 -10.35
C GLU A 19 -2.75 9.61 -10.21
N LEU A 20 -3.52 8.76 -10.90
CA LEU A 20 -4.89 8.48 -10.50
C LEU A 20 -4.89 8.29 -8.98
N PRO A 21 -5.85 8.84 -8.21
CA PRO A 21 -5.82 8.72 -6.75
C PRO A 21 -5.72 7.25 -6.39
N MET A 22 -4.50 6.81 -6.05
CA MET A 22 -4.22 5.43 -5.75
C MET A 22 -5.14 5.06 -4.62
N ASN A 23 -5.99 4.06 -4.82
CA ASN A 23 -6.91 3.67 -3.77
C ASN A 23 -6.12 2.94 -2.68
N HIS A 24 -5.57 3.71 -1.73
CA HIS A 24 -4.74 3.22 -0.63
C HIS A 24 -5.44 2.07 0.13
N ALA A 25 -6.76 2.11 0.24
CA ALA A 25 -7.53 1.03 0.85
C ALA A 25 -7.47 -0.26 0.01
N GLN A 26 -7.59 -0.16 -1.32
CA GLN A 26 -7.46 -1.31 -2.22
C GLN A 26 -6.03 -1.85 -2.25
N ILE A 27 -5.03 -0.97 -2.31
CA ILE A 27 -3.61 -1.37 -2.29
C ILE A 27 -3.28 -2.08 -0.97
N ALA A 28 -3.65 -1.50 0.16
CA ALA A 28 -3.45 -2.11 1.47
C ALA A 28 -4.19 -3.45 1.58
N LYS A 29 -5.41 -3.54 1.06
CA LYS A 29 -6.18 -4.80 1.00
C LYS A 29 -5.44 -5.88 0.20
N GLU A 30 -4.93 -5.57 -1.00
CA GLU A 30 -4.22 -6.56 -1.83
C GLU A 30 -2.87 -6.96 -1.23
N ALA A 31 -2.15 -6.01 -0.62
CA ALA A 31 -0.94 -6.30 0.14
C ALA A 31 -1.21 -7.26 1.31
N LEU A 32 -2.30 -7.05 2.06
CA LEU A 32 -2.72 -7.94 3.13
C LEU A 32 -3.15 -9.32 2.59
N ASN A 33 -3.86 -9.37 1.46
CA ASN A 33 -4.21 -10.63 0.80
C ASN A 33 -2.95 -11.43 0.44
N MET A 34 -1.96 -10.77 -0.17
CA MET A 34 -0.67 -11.37 -0.49
C MET A 34 0.02 -11.89 0.78
N ARG A 35 0.10 -11.08 1.84
CA ARG A 35 0.73 -11.49 3.09
C ARG A 35 0.06 -12.75 3.64
N ILE A 36 -1.26 -12.80 3.70
CA ILE A 36 -2.01 -14.00 4.15
C ILE A 36 -1.70 -15.21 3.27
N ALA A 37 -1.66 -15.05 1.94
CA ALA A 37 -1.35 -16.13 1.01
C ALA A 37 0.08 -16.68 1.18
N THR A 38 1.03 -15.83 1.59
CA THR A 38 2.43 -16.22 1.83
C THR A 38 2.69 -16.76 3.24
N LEU A 39 1.78 -16.56 4.19
CA LEU A 39 1.89 -17.09 5.54
C LEU A 39 1.58 -18.60 5.57
N SER A 40 2.28 -19.33 6.44
CA SER A 40 1.96 -20.73 6.73
C SER A 40 0.49 -20.88 7.16
N SER A 41 -0.18 -21.94 6.68
CA SER A 41 -1.63 -22.16 6.85
C SER A 41 -2.12 -22.16 8.31
N ASN A 42 -1.22 -22.46 9.26
CA ASN A 42 -1.53 -22.40 10.70
C ASN A 42 -1.63 -20.97 11.24
N ILE A 43 -0.89 -20.02 10.64
CA ILE A 43 -0.91 -18.59 11.02
C ILE A 43 -2.11 -17.90 10.36
N ALA A 44 -2.37 -18.21 9.09
CA ALA A 44 -3.52 -17.68 8.35
C ALA A 44 -4.87 -18.04 9.01
N LYS A 45 -5.00 -19.23 9.60
CA LYS A 45 -6.21 -19.65 10.34
C LYS A 45 -6.46 -18.84 11.63
N GLY A 46 -5.43 -18.24 12.23
CA GLY A 46 -5.57 -17.39 13.42
C GLY A 46 -5.96 -15.95 13.08
N LEU A 47 -5.58 -15.47 11.89
CA LEU A 47 -6.01 -14.19 11.36
C LEU A 47 -7.36 -14.33 10.66
N LEU A 48 -8.46 -14.24 11.42
CA LEU A 48 -9.77 -13.85 10.87
C LEU A 48 -9.72 -12.37 10.43
N LEU A 49 -8.81 -12.04 9.52
CA LEU A 49 -8.59 -10.68 9.04
C LEU A 49 -9.46 -10.45 7.81
N ASP A 50 -10.51 -9.64 7.96
CA ASP A 50 -11.22 -9.03 6.83
C ASP A 50 -10.30 -7.97 6.22
N THR A 51 -9.55 -8.35 5.19
CA THR A 51 -8.53 -7.51 4.54
C THR A 51 -9.12 -6.24 3.91
N ARG A 52 -10.39 -6.28 3.50
CA ARG A 52 -11.10 -5.09 3.01
C ARG A 52 -11.28 -4.08 4.13
N LYS A 53 -11.86 -4.50 5.26
CA LYS A 53 -12.04 -3.60 6.42
C LYS A 53 -10.71 -3.10 6.97
N ALA A 54 -9.68 -3.96 6.95
CA ALA A 54 -8.34 -3.58 7.36
C ALA A 54 -7.73 -2.53 6.42
N GLY A 55 -7.87 -2.70 5.10
CA GLY A 55 -7.43 -1.72 4.12
C GLY A 55 -8.13 -0.37 4.28
N GLU A 56 -9.45 -0.37 4.47
CA GLU A 56 -10.23 0.84 4.75
C GLU A 56 -9.76 1.56 6.02
N LEU A 57 -9.52 0.79 7.10
CA LEU A 57 -8.98 1.32 8.36
C LEU A 57 -7.60 1.97 8.17
N LEU A 58 -6.69 1.25 7.50
CA LEU A 58 -5.33 1.71 7.24
C LEU A 58 -5.30 3.00 6.41
N ALA A 59 -6.17 3.10 5.40
CA ALA A 59 -6.28 4.30 4.59
C ALA A 59 -6.88 5.50 5.35
N ALA A 60 -7.73 5.26 6.34
CA ALA A 60 -8.44 6.30 7.06
C ALA A 60 -7.68 6.84 8.30
N CYS A 61 -6.85 6.02 8.94
CA CYS A 61 -6.24 6.39 10.22
C CYS A 61 -5.11 7.44 10.13
N GLY A 62 -4.53 7.67 8.94
CA GLY A 62 -3.47 8.65 8.74
C GLY A 62 -2.16 8.31 9.46
N ASP A 63 -1.90 7.01 9.69
CA ASP A 63 -0.65 6.55 10.30
C ASP A 63 0.54 6.77 9.33
N PRO A 64 1.58 7.52 9.72
CA PRO A 64 2.69 7.83 8.82
C PRO A 64 3.51 6.61 8.38
N GLY A 65 3.56 5.55 9.20
CA GLY A 65 4.23 4.29 8.88
C GLY A 65 3.48 3.54 7.79
N VAL A 66 2.15 3.49 7.89
CA VAL A 66 1.26 2.91 6.87
C VAL A 66 1.39 3.66 5.55
N ASP A 67 1.30 4.99 5.57
CA ASP A 67 1.45 5.81 4.37
C ASP A 67 2.81 5.60 3.69
N LYS A 68 3.89 5.48 4.48
CA LYS A 68 5.23 5.18 3.97
C LYS A 68 5.29 3.77 3.36
N ALA A 69 4.71 2.78 4.04
CA ALA A 69 4.66 1.41 3.54
C ALA A 69 3.91 1.32 2.19
N ILE A 70 2.79 2.02 2.03
CA ILE A 70 2.03 2.05 0.76
C ILE A 70 2.86 2.70 -0.36
N ARG A 71 3.58 3.79 -0.08
CA ARG A 71 4.47 4.41 -1.08
C ARG A 71 5.60 3.48 -1.48
N ASN A 72 6.30 2.90 -0.52
CA ASN A 72 7.39 1.96 -0.77
C ASN A 72 6.90 0.73 -1.55
N LEU A 73 5.69 0.24 -1.27
CA LEU A 73 5.07 -0.83 -2.04
C LEU A 73 4.84 -0.41 -3.50
N GLY A 74 4.40 0.83 -3.74
CA GLY A 74 4.27 1.40 -5.08
C GLY A 74 5.60 1.50 -5.82
N ASP A 75 6.67 1.87 -5.13
CA ASP A 75 8.03 1.91 -5.69
C ASP A 75 8.49 0.50 -6.07
N THR A 76 8.37 -0.48 -5.16
CA THR A 76 8.70 -1.90 -5.44
C THR A 76 7.85 -2.46 -6.60
N TRP A 77 6.59 -2.07 -6.70
CA TRP A 77 5.70 -2.47 -7.81
C TRP A 77 6.22 -1.98 -9.16
N GLN A 78 6.65 -0.72 -9.23
CA GLN A 78 7.23 -0.13 -10.43
C GLN A 78 8.60 -0.75 -10.76
N GLU A 79 9.44 -1.01 -9.76
CA GLU A 79 10.73 -1.69 -9.93
C GLU A 79 10.56 -3.13 -10.44
N ALA A 80 9.47 -3.80 -10.06
CA ALA A 80 9.08 -5.10 -10.61
C ALA A 80 8.56 -5.03 -12.06
N GLY A 81 8.53 -3.84 -12.68
CA GLY A 81 8.06 -3.62 -14.04
C GLY A 81 6.55 -3.81 -14.20
N LEU A 82 5.80 -3.73 -13.09
CA LEU A 82 4.36 -3.97 -13.10
C LEU A 82 3.59 -2.68 -13.44
N PRO A 83 2.45 -2.77 -14.16
CA PRO A 83 1.69 -1.58 -14.56
C PRO A 83 1.10 -0.84 -13.35
N PRO A 84 1.31 0.48 -13.20
CA PRO A 84 0.80 1.24 -12.05
C PRO A 84 -0.72 1.15 -11.87
N GLU A 85 -1.48 1.12 -12.96
CA GLU A 85 -2.94 1.01 -12.95
C GLU A 85 -3.48 -0.35 -12.49
N SER A 86 -2.60 -1.31 -12.23
CA SER A 86 -2.95 -2.65 -11.77
C SER A 86 -2.67 -2.91 -10.29
N ILE A 87 -1.98 -1.98 -9.59
CA ILE A 87 -1.65 -2.13 -8.17
C ILE A 87 -2.89 -2.19 -7.26
N GLU A 88 -3.99 -1.54 -7.66
CA GLU A 88 -5.26 -1.53 -6.92
C GLU A 88 -6.21 -2.68 -7.29
N LYS A 89 -5.85 -3.49 -8.29
CA LYS A 89 -6.62 -4.64 -8.75
C LYS A 89 -6.16 -5.90 -8.03
N PRO A 90 -6.96 -6.98 -8.00
CA PRO A 90 -6.49 -8.27 -7.50
C PRO A 90 -5.19 -8.72 -8.18
N TRP A 91 -4.16 -9.02 -7.38
CA TRP A 91 -2.85 -9.41 -7.90
C TRP A 91 -2.84 -10.87 -8.32
N THR A 92 -2.23 -11.15 -9.47
CA THR A 92 -2.04 -12.51 -9.96
C THR A 92 -0.84 -13.18 -9.28
N GLU A 93 -0.76 -14.51 -9.35
CA GLU A 93 0.40 -15.24 -8.84
C GLU A 93 1.72 -14.81 -9.50
N GLU A 94 1.69 -14.43 -10.77
CA GLU A 94 2.87 -13.96 -11.50
C GLU A 94 3.32 -12.59 -10.99
N GLN A 95 2.39 -11.65 -10.77
CA GLN A 95 2.69 -10.35 -10.19
C GLN A 95 3.32 -10.50 -8.79
N ILE A 96 2.73 -11.37 -7.96
CA ILE A 96 3.25 -11.68 -6.62
C ILE A 96 4.68 -12.25 -6.69
N LYS A 97 4.96 -13.18 -7.64
CA LYS A 97 6.31 -13.73 -7.83
C LYS A 97 7.32 -12.65 -8.24
N ASN A 98 6.94 -11.75 -9.15
CA ASN A 98 7.81 -10.66 -9.59
C ASN A 98 8.11 -9.68 -8.43
N LEU A 99 7.10 -9.33 -7.63
CA LEU A 99 7.26 -8.54 -6.42
C LEU A 99 8.22 -9.19 -5.42
N ILE A 100 8.04 -10.48 -5.13
CA ILE A 100 8.93 -11.21 -4.21
C ILE A 100 10.36 -11.22 -4.76
N SER A 101 10.52 -11.43 -6.06
CA SER A 101 11.83 -11.50 -6.71
C SER A 101 12.60 -10.18 -6.64
N VAL A 102 11.91 -9.03 -6.71
CA VAL A 102 12.54 -7.70 -6.69
C VAL A 102 12.65 -7.16 -5.27
N GLY A 103 11.57 -7.19 -4.50
CA GLY A 103 11.49 -6.57 -3.18
C GLY A 103 12.13 -7.38 -2.05
N GLY A 104 12.31 -8.69 -2.21
CA GLY A 104 13.00 -9.53 -1.23
C GLY A 104 12.57 -9.31 0.22
N ASN A 105 13.53 -9.02 1.11
CA ASN A 105 13.25 -8.75 2.52
C ASN A 105 12.54 -7.42 2.76
N GLU A 106 12.80 -6.39 1.95
CA GLU A 106 12.17 -5.07 2.11
C GLU A 106 10.66 -5.15 1.87
N LEU A 107 10.23 -6.02 0.94
CA LEU A 107 8.81 -6.32 0.75
C LEU A 107 8.18 -6.94 2.00
N LEU A 108 8.89 -7.81 2.72
CA LEU A 108 8.37 -8.39 3.96
C LEU A 108 8.22 -7.32 5.05
N ASP A 109 9.19 -6.40 5.17
CA ASP A 109 9.14 -5.29 6.11
C ASP A 109 7.97 -4.33 5.80
N ILE A 110 7.74 -4.04 4.51
CA ILE A 110 6.58 -3.27 4.04
C ILE A 110 5.28 -3.95 4.48
N LEU A 111 5.14 -5.25 4.23
CA LEU A 111 3.94 -6.02 4.59
C LEU A 111 3.73 -6.10 6.10
N ASP A 112 4.80 -6.28 6.88
CA ASP A 112 4.73 -6.31 8.34
C ASP A 112 4.37 -4.94 8.93
N GLU A 113 4.82 -3.84 8.32
CA GLU A 113 4.41 -2.50 8.71
C GLU A 113 2.90 -2.28 8.50
N LEU A 114 2.32 -2.77 7.40
CA LEU A 114 0.87 -2.72 7.18
C LEU A 114 0.10 -3.55 8.21
N VAL A 115 0.61 -4.74 8.56
CA VAL A 115 -0.01 -5.59 9.60
C VAL A 115 0.06 -4.91 10.98
N ASN A 116 1.21 -4.34 11.34
CA ASN A 116 1.38 -3.59 12.59
C ASN A 116 0.51 -2.33 12.63
N GLY A 117 0.36 -1.66 11.50
CA GLY A 117 -0.52 -0.52 11.31
C GLY A 117 -1.97 -0.82 11.69
N ILE A 118 -2.47 -2.03 11.44
CA ILE A 118 -3.85 -2.43 11.82
C ILE A 118 -4.03 -2.30 13.34
N THR A 119 -3.06 -2.76 14.12
CA THR A 119 -3.14 -2.66 15.59
C THR A 119 -3.08 -1.22 16.05
N ARG A 120 -2.17 -0.40 15.48
CA ARG A 120 -2.06 1.02 15.84
C ARG A 120 -3.33 1.79 15.50
N CYS A 121 -3.90 1.56 14.32
CA CYS A 121 -5.09 2.24 13.83
C CYS A 121 -6.38 1.79 14.52
N LYS A 122 -6.41 0.61 15.17
CA LYS A 122 -7.52 0.16 16.02
C LYS A 122 -7.60 0.87 17.37
N ILE A 123 -6.55 1.55 17.81
CA ILE A 123 -6.44 2.15 19.15
C ILE A 123 -7.07 3.58 19.18
N HIS A 124 -7.76 4.00 18.12
CA HIS A 124 -8.37 5.34 18.02
C HIS A 124 -9.89 5.28 17.86
#